data_AF-A0A4C1SXJ9-F1
#
_entry.id   AF-A0A4C1SXJ9-F1
#
_cell.length_a   1.000
_cell.length_b   1.000
_cell.length_c   1.000
_cell.angle_alpha   90.00
_cell.angle_beta   90.00
_cell.angle_gamma   90.00
#
_symmetry.space_group_name_H-M   'P 1'
#
loop_
_entity.id
_entity.type
_entity.pdbx_description
1 polymer ?
#
loop_
_entity_poly.entity_id
_entity_poly.type
_entity_poly.pdbx_seq_one_letter_code
_entity_poly.pdbx_strand_id
1 'polypeptide(L)'
;MVEIKAIPTGSSGNGNIKIRRASQTETYYGGIAPPPRQNYEPTIKEKMCFKAITFMKSYNNYSFEELRYSSPIQTRVTESLYAQDMEDGTFSVHWTPNAVGSYCLTVTIDGILLESVSCVKEGSIPPPAHGL
;
A
#
# COMPACT_ATOMS: atom_id res chain seq x y z
N MET A 1 26.65 -14.80 -3.65
CA MET A 1 25.20 -14.55 -3.86
C MET A 1 24.84 -13.20 -3.27
N VAL A 2 24.06 -12.38 -3.98
CA VAL A 2 23.59 -11.08 -3.51
C VAL A 2 22.09 -11.15 -3.27
N GLU A 3 21.67 -10.86 -2.04
CA GLU A 3 20.27 -10.81 -1.65
C GLU A 3 19.91 -9.39 -1.22
N ILE A 4 18.80 -8.86 -1.75
CA ILE A 4 18.28 -7.55 -1.38
C ILE A 4 16.87 -7.73 -0.83
N LYS A 5 16.58 -7.12 0.33
CA LYS A 5 15.24 -7.11 0.93
C LYS A 5 14.78 -5.70 1.21
N ALA A 6 13.53 -5.38 0.86
CA ALA A 6 12.86 -4.15 1.26
C ALA A 6 12.08 -4.38 2.55
N ILE A 7 12.55 -3.79 3.64
CA ILE A 7 11.96 -3.88 4.98
C ILE A 7 11.18 -2.59 5.26
N PRO A 8 9.87 -2.64 5.51
CA PRO A 8 9.09 -1.45 5.86
C PRO A 8 9.67 -0.71 7.09
N THR A 9 9.94 0.59 6.99
CA THR A 9 10.52 1.41 8.08
C THR A 9 9.58 2.49 8.57
N GLY A 10 8.99 2.28 9.74
CA GLY A 10 8.17 3.26 10.44
C GLY A 10 6.82 3.60 9.76
N SER A 11 5.85 4.17 10.46
CA SER A 11 5.47 3.78 11.81
C SER A 11 4.90 2.36 11.74
N SER A 12 5.18 1.54 12.76
CA SER A 12 4.12 0.70 13.29
C SER A 12 2.90 1.63 13.36
N GLY A 13 1.93 1.45 12.46
CA GLY A 13 0.59 1.92 12.71
C GLY A 13 0.17 1.16 13.94
N ASN A 14 0.64 1.65 15.10
CA ASN A 14 0.49 1.10 16.41
C ASN A 14 -0.98 0.69 16.53
N GLY A 15 -1.24 -0.40 17.24
CA GLY A 15 -2.56 -1.02 17.43
C GLY A 15 -3.70 -0.10 17.87
N ASN A 16 -3.50 1.22 17.95
CA ASN A 16 -4.48 2.27 18.08
C ASN A 16 -5.46 2.42 16.90
N ILE A 17 -5.14 2.02 15.66
CA ILE A 17 -6.16 2.10 14.58
C ILE A 17 -7.27 1.06 14.82
N LYS A 18 -6.93 -0.12 15.36
CA LYS A 18 -7.94 -1.13 15.73
C LYS A 18 -8.80 -0.63 16.90
N ILE A 19 -8.20 0.04 17.89
CA ILE A 19 -8.89 0.55 19.08
C ILE A 19 -9.81 1.73 18.73
N ARG A 20 -9.38 2.64 17.84
CA ARG A 20 -10.22 3.78 17.40
C ARG A 20 -11.38 3.35 16.48
N ARG A 21 -11.24 2.22 15.78
CA ARG A 21 -12.29 1.65 14.92
C ARG A 21 -13.45 1.07 15.71
N ALA A 22 -13.20 0.38 16.82
CA ALA A 22 -14.25 -0.32 17.57
C ALA A 22 -15.23 0.64 18.29
N SER A 23 -14.77 1.82 18.69
CA SER A 23 -15.61 2.80 19.42
C SER A 23 -16.31 3.82 18.52
N GLN A 24 -16.21 3.70 17.19
CA GLN A 24 -16.62 4.74 16.23
C GLN A 24 -17.45 4.21 15.04
N THR A 25 -17.93 2.96 15.11
CA THR A 25 -18.67 2.31 14.02
C THR A 25 -20.10 2.81 13.83
N GLU A 26 -20.77 3.28 14.90
CA GLU A 26 -22.20 3.63 14.78
C GLU A 26 -22.46 5.02 14.19
N THR A 27 -21.53 5.97 14.35
CA THR A 27 -21.77 7.37 13.99
C THR A 27 -21.31 7.73 12.57
N TYR A 28 -20.36 7.00 11.98
CA TYR A 28 -19.67 7.43 10.76
C TYR A 28 -20.37 7.05 9.45
N TYR A 29 -21.10 5.93 9.43
CA TYR A 29 -21.84 5.47 8.25
C TYR A 29 -23.26 6.05 8.17
N GLY A 30 -23.62 7.05 8.99
CA GLY A 30 -24.95 7.67 8.96
C GLY A 30 -26.12 6.69 9.18
N GLY A 31 -25.90 5.56 9.86
CA GLY A 31 -26.87 4.48 10.04
C GLY A 31 -26.86 3.39 8.95
N ILE A 32 -25.94 3.47 7.97
CA ILE A 32 -25.73 2.46 6.93
C ILE A 32 -24.85 1.34 7.50
N ALA A 33 -25.11 0.08 7.12
CA ALA A 33 -24.28 -1.06 7.49
C ALA A 33 -22.83 -0.89 6.99
N PRO A 34 -21.81 -1.48 7.64
CA PRO A 34 -20.44 -1.40 7.15
C PRO A 34 -20.28 -2.08 5.77
N PRO A 35 -19.35 -1.63 4.92
CA PRO A 35 -19.10 -2.22 3.61
C PRO A 35 -18.86 -3.74 3.69
N PRO A 36 -19.47 -4.54 2.79
CA PRO A 36 -19.25 -5.98 2.77
C PRO A 36 -17.80 -6.31 2.36
N ARG A 37 -17.33 -7.53 2.66
CA ARG A 37 -16.00 -8.03 2.24
C ARG A 37 -16.12 -9.02 1.09
N GLN A 38 -16.69 -8.57 -0.02
CA GLN A 38 -16.76 -9.34 -1.26
C GLN A 38 -15.48 -9.16 -2.08
N ASN A 39 -15.12 -10.18 -2.84
CA ASN A 39 -14.02 -10.07 -3.80
C ASN A 39 -14.41 -9.08 -4.90
N TYR A 40 -13.42 -8.29 -5.33
CA TYR A 40 -13.61 -7.35 -6.42
C TYR A 40 -13.86 -8.08 -7.74
N GLU A 41 -14.87 -7.65 -8.49
CA GLU A 41 -15.18 -8.13 -9.83
C GLU A 41 -15.52 -6.95 -10.75
N PRO A 42 -15.01 -6.90 -12.00
CA PRO A 42 -15.39 -5.86 -12.96
C PRO A 42 -16.89 -5.85 -13.22
N THR A 43 -17.49 -4.66 -13.25
CA THR A 43 -18.93 -4.53 -13.54
C THR A 43 -19.14 -4.20 -15.01
N ILE A 44 -19.95 -5.00 -15.71
CA ILE A 44 -20.34 -4.73 -17.10
C ILE A 44 -21.72 -4.06 -17.10
N LYS A 45 -21.80 -2.83 -17.60
CA LYS A 45 -23.07 -2.09 -17.77
C LYS A 45 -23.07 -1.40 -19.13
N GLU A 46 -24.16 -1.50 -19.88
CA GLU A 46 -24.32 -0.83 -21.19
C GLU A 46 -23.16 -1.11 -22.17
N LYS A 47 -22.67 -2.35 -22.21
CA LYS A 47 -21.50 -2.77 -23.02
C LYS A 47 -20.16 -2.12 -22.62
N MET A 48 -20.11 -1.37 -21.51
CA MET A 48 -18.88 -0.84 -20.92
C MET A 48 -18.42 -1.70 -19.74
N CYS A 49 -17.10 -1.84 -19.57
CA CYS A 49 -16.48 -2.56 -18.46
C CYS A 49 -15.89 -1.56 -17.46
N PHE A 50 -16.51 -1.45 -16.29
CA PHE A 50 -16.10 -0.55 -15.22
C PHE A 50 -15.15 -1.29 -14.27
N LYS A 51 -13.92 -0.79 -14.18
CA LYS A 51 -12.88 -1.31 -13.30
C LYS A 51 -12.78 -0.52 -11.98
N ALA A 52 -13.88 -0.41 -11.27
CA ALA A 52 -13.95 0.35 -10.01
C ALA A 52 -14.95 -0.28 -9.04
N ILE A 53 -14.55 -0.41 -7.77
CA ILE A 53 -15.36 -1.04 -6.72
C ILE A 53 -16.70 -0.33 -6.50
N THR A 54 -16.77 0.99 -6.70
CA THR A 54 -18.00 1.78 -6.58
C THR A 54 -19.09 1.39 -7.58
N PHE A 55 -18.73 0.75 -8.70
CA PHE A 55 -19.72 0.24 -9.67
C PHE A 55 -20.28 -1.14 -9.30
N MET A 56 -19.63 -1.87 -8.39
CA MET A 56 -20.16 -3.16 -7.93
C MET A 56 -21.43 -2.92 -7.10
N LYS A 57 -22.48 -3.72 -7.35
CA LYS A 57 -23.80 -3.57 -6.72
C LYS A 57 -23.74 -3.47 -5.19
N SER A 58 -22.89 -4.27 -4.56
CA SER A 58 -22.73 -4.34 -3.10
C SER A 58 -22.07 -3.09 -2.49
N TYR A 59 -21.48 -2.23 -3.31
CA TYR A 59 -20.69 -1.08 -2.88
C TYR A 59 -21.21 0.28 -3.39
N ASN A 60 -22.24 0.29 -4.23
CA ASN A 60 -22.78 1.50 -4.87
C ASN A 60 -23.35 2.54 -3.89
N ASN A 61 -23.66 2.14 -2.66
CA ASN A 61 -24.19 3.04 -1.61
C ASN A 61 -23.10 3.62 -0.70
N TYR A 62 -21.82 3.38 -0.98
CA TYR A 62 -20.71 3.90 -0.19
C TYR A 62 -19.91 4.92 -0.99
N SER A 63 -19.48 5.98 -0.32
CA SER A 63 -18.53 6.94 -0.88
C SER A 63 -17.13 6.32 -1.01
N PHE A 64 -16.29 6.95 -1.82
CA PHE A 64 -14.89 6.55 -1.95
C PHE A 64 -14.16 6.59 -0.59
N GLU A 65 -14.45 7.60 0.22
CA GLU A 65 -13.85 7.81 1.55
C GLU A 65 -14.24 6.68 2.52
N GLU A 66 -15.50 6.26 2.53
CA GLU A 66 -16.00 5.17 3.37
C GLU A 66 -15.35 3.83 3.01
N LEU A 67 -15.23 3.56 1.71
CA LEU A 67 -14.55 2.36 1.19
C LEU A 67 -13.06 2.38 1.54
N ARG A 68 -12.38 3.51 1.39
CA ARG A 68 -10.97 3.66 1.79
C ARG A 68 -10.77 3.43 3.28
N TYR A 69 -11.69 3.93 4.12
CA TYR A 69 -11.57 3.81 5.58
C TYR A 69 -11.83 2.38 6.08
N SER A 70 -12.79 1.69 5.47
CA SER A 70 -13.15 0.29 5.77
C SER A 70 -12.15 -0.72 5.18
N SER A 71 -11.45 -0.35 4.10
CA SER A 71 -10.47 -1.20 3.47
C SER A 71 -9.36 -1.56 4.46
N PRO A 72 -8.97 -2.85 4.54
CA PRO A 72 -7.80 -3.22 5.33
C PRO A 72 -6.61 -2.43 4.80
N ILE A 73 -5.88 -1.78 5.70
CA ILE A 73 -4.62 -1.16 5.35
C ILE A 73 -3.76 -2.29 4.79
N GLN A 74 -3.34 -2.17 3.54
CA GLN A 74 -2.46 -3.15 2.92
C GLN A 74 -1.24 -3.31 3.84
N THR A 75 -1.12 -4.49 4.46
CA THR A 75 -0.07 -4.74 5.43
C THR A 75 1.24 -4.70 4.69
N ARG A 76 2.12 -3.77 5.08
CA ARG A 76 3.47 -3.71 4.53
C ARG A 76 4.21 -4.98 4.93
N VAL A 77 4.66 -5.75 3.95
CA VAL A 77 5.44 -6.99 4.14
C VAL A 77 6.87 -6.77 3.67
N THR A 78 7.81 -7.58 4.17
CA THR A 78 9.17 -7.60 3.63
C THR A 78 9.14 -8.19 2.22
N GLU A 79 9.74 -7.49 1.27
CA GLU A 79 9.77 -7.90 -0.14
C GLU A 79 11.20 -8.34 -0.50
N SER A 80 11.36 -9.53 -1.09
CA SER A 80 12.64 -9.98 -1.64
C SER A 80 12.82 -9.43 -3.04
N LEU A 81 13.96 -8.77 -3.30
CA LEU A 81 14.24 -8.13 -4.58
C LEU A 81 15.32 -8.92 -5.34
N TYR A 82 15.18 -8.97 -6.66
CA TYR A 82 16.14 -9.59 -7.55
C TYR A 82 17.17 -8.55 -8.01
N ALA A 83 18.45 -8.81 -7.76
CA ALA A 83 19.56 -7.99 -8.22
C ALA A 83 20.08 -8.51 -9.56
N GLN A 84 20.27 -7.62 -10.53
CA GLN A 84 20.95 -7.91 -11.79
C GLN A 84 22.43 -7.57 -11.67
N ASP A 85 23.30 -8.52 -12.01
CA ASP A 85 24.74 -8.31 -12.15
C ASP A 85 25.03 -7.50 -13.42
N MET A 86 25.87 -6.48 -13.30
CA MET A 86 26.25 -5.57 -14.39
C MET A 86 27.62 -5.90 -15.00
N GLU A 87 28.31 -6.95 -14.52
CA GLU A 87 29.63 -7.42 -14.98
C GLU A 87 30.79 -6.40 -14.80
N ASP A 88 30.53 -5.27 -14.13
CA ASP A 88 31.49 -4.23 -13.78
C ASP A 88 31.78 -4.16 -12.27
N GLY A 89 31.28 -5.15 -11.52
CA GLY A 89 31.35 -5.21 -10.06
C GLY A 89 30.19 -4.50 -9.34
N THR A 90 29.19 -4.00 -10.08
CA THR A 90 27.99 -3.38 -9.52
C THR A 90 26.74 -4.24 -9.74
N PHE A 91 25.70 -3.99 -8.93
CA PHE A 91 24.40 -4.65 -9.02
C PHE A 91 23.29 -3.61 -9.15
N SER A 92 22.32 -3.87 -10.04
CA SER A 92 21.14 -3.03 -10.22
C SER A 92 19.87 -3.74 -9.74
N VAL A 93 18.90 -2.96 -9.24
CA VAL A 93 17.60 -3.47 -8.79
C VAL A 93 16.49 -2.52 -9.21
N HIS A 94 15.44 -3.07 -9.83
CA HIS A 94 14.20 -2.36 -10.11
C HIS A 94 13.12 -2.87 -9.18
N TRP A 95 12.49 -1.96 -8.44
CA TRP A 95 11.48 -2.32 -7.46
C TRP A 95 10.32 -1.32 -7.46
N THR A 96 9.11 -1.86 -7.54
CA THR A 96 7.86 -1.13 -7.29
C THR A 96 7.27 -1.66 -5.98
N PRO A 97 7.13 -0.83 -4.93
CA PRO A 97 6.58 -1.26 -3.66
C PRO A 97 5.15 -1.80 -3.84
N ASN A 98 4.84 -2.92 -3.18
CA ASN A 98 3.48 -3.46 -3.18
C ASN A 98 2.51 -2.61 -2.35
N ALA A 99 3.02 -1.81 -1.42
CA ALA A 99 2.23 -0.92 -0.57
C ALA A 99 2.94 0.43 -0.37
N VAL A 100 2.15 1.48 -0.17
CA VAL A 100 2.67 2.83 0.10
C VAL A 100 3.36 2.86 1.47
N GLY A 101 4.55 3.45 1.53
CA GLY A 101 5.25 3.67 2.78
C GLY A 101 6.75 3.91 2.64
N SER A 102 7.38 4.07 3.80
CA SER A 102 8.84 4.11 3.93
C SER A 102 9.40 2.70 4.04
N TYR A 103 10.55 2.46 3.40
CA TYR A 103 11.24 1.17 3.40
C TYR A 103 12.74 1.37 3.57
N CYS A 104 13.39 0.44 4.26
CA CYS A 104 14.84 0.24 4.30
C CYS A 104 15.19 -0.90 3.37
N LEU A 105 16.16 -0.69 2.49
CA LEU A 105 16.77 -1.77 1.74
C LEU A 105 17.93 -2.34 2.55
N THR A 106 17.93 -3.65 2.78
CA THR A 106 19.05 -4.40 3.34
C THR A 106 19.70 -5.23 2.24
N VAL A 107 21.02 -5.19 2.16
CA VAL A 107 21.81 -5.95 1.19
C VAL A 107 22.64 -6.98 1.94
N THR A 108 22.58 -8.24 1.52
CA THR A 108 23.40 -9.34 2.05
C THR A 108 24.25 -9.91 0.92
N ILE A 109 25.56 -9.97 1.12
CA ILE A 109 26.51 -10.57 0.16
C ILE A 109 27.15 -11.77 0.84
N ASP A 110 26.99 -12.95 0.25
CA ASP A 110 27.56 -14.21 0.75
C ASP A 110 27.22 -14.50 2.23
N GLY A 111 26.02 -14.10 2.64
CA GLY A 111 25.53 -14.25 4.02
C GLY A 111 25.97 -13.13 4.99
N ILE A 112 26.76 -12.16 4.52
CA ILE A 112 27.21 -11.01 5.30
C ILE A 112 26.29 -9.82 5.03
N LEU A 113 25.61 -9.34 6.07
CA LEU A 113 24.76 -8.15 6.01
C LEU A 113 25.64 -6.89 5.86
N LEU A 114 25.38 -6.09 4.82
CA LEU A 114 25.94 -4.75 4.70
C LEU A 114 25.16 -3.79 5.59
N GLU A 115 25.87 -3.03 6.42
CA GLU A 115 25.28 -2.04 7.34
C GLU A 115 24.71 -0.81 6.61
N SER A 116 24.96 -0.68 5.31
CA SER A 116 24.43 0.41 4.49
C SER A 116 22.96 0.17 4.16
N VAL A 117 22.10 0.87 4.91
CA VAL A 117 20.65 0.88 4.72
C VAL A 117 20.26 2.11 3.92
N SER A 118 19.81 1.92 2.68
CA SER A 118 19.13 2.97 1.92
C SER A 118 17.67 3.04 2.36
N CYS A 119 17.31 4.11 3.07
CA CYS A 119 15.92 4.38 3.45
C CYS A 119 15.22 5.22 2.39
N VAL A 120 14.20 4.66 1.74
CA VAL A 120 13.29 5.40 0.87
C VAL A 120 12.16 5.93 1.74
N LYS A 121 11.92 7.25 1.69
CA LYS A 121 10.77 7.91 2.32
C LYS A 121 9.73 8.24 1.25
N GLU A 122 8.45 8.20 1.63
CA GLU A 122 7.37 8.69 0.78
C GLU A 122 7.62 10.17 0.43
N GLY A 123 7.69 10.47 -0.86
CA GLY A 123 7.81 11.85 -1.34
C GLY A 123 6.52 12.59 -1.06
N SER A 124 6.59 13.65 -0.26
CA SER A 124 5.49 14.58 -0.09
C SER A 124 5.17 15.23 -1.43
N ILE A 125 3.96 14.99 -1.94
CA ILE A 125 3.44 15.62 -3.16
C ILE A 125 3.52 17.14 -2.96
N PRO A 126 4.18 17.91 -3.84
CA PRO A 126 4.18 19.36 -3.72
C PRO A 126 2.73 19.88 -3.79
N PRO A 127 2.35 20.89 -2.97
CA PRO A 127 1.01 21.44 -3.01
C PRO A 127 0.68 21.95 -4.43
N PRO A 128 -0.58 21.84 -4.89
CA PRO A 128 -0.97 22.35 -6.19
C PRO A 128 -0.58 23.83 -6.30
N ALA A 129 0.14 24.20 -7.35
CA ALA A 129 0.38 25.59 -7.65
C ALA A 129 -0.99 26.27 -7.85
N HIS A 130 -1.37 27.16 -6.93
CA HIS A 130 -2.52 28.02 -7.12
C HIS A 130 -2.23 28.90 -8.34
N GLY A 131 -2.82 28.55 -9.48
CA GLY A 131 -2.84 29.41 -10.65
C GLY A 131 -3.63 30.67 -10.33
N LEU A 132 -2.97 31.82 -10.53
CA LEU A 132 -3.59 33.14 -10.59
C LEU A 132 -4.29 33.34 -11.93
#